data_AF-A0A171A766-F1
#
_entry.id   AF-A0A171A766-F1
#
_cell.length_a   1.000
_cell.length_b   1.000
_cell.length_c   1.000
_cell.angle_alpha   90.00
_cell.angle_beta   90.00
_cell.angle_gamma   90.00
#
_symmetry.space_group_name_H-M   'P 1'
#
loop_
_entity.id
_entity.type
_entity.pdbx_description
1 polymer ?
#
loop_
_entity_poly.entity_id
_entity_poly.type
_entity_poly.pdbx_seq_one_letter_code
_entity_poly.pdbx_strand_id
1 'polypeptide(L)'
;MLEELEEQLSQLRAQLREARRARDKAAASRIRGELRRMEAAWEEALDAEEAAEAEVASGEQRAPSHAAAPPAESTAPPPRSTAREKRSAQGSIPVREQVHQALTLLGAPAAPKLISSVYEAFFSEPLVATKLASLRRDEERSFNAQGYARPYYICAALTYDRLTPARGLLAVSVWPLERRVIGPLSPRVDFLTHAVGIAEQIQRMTTAGHPPSEAAWQLLRRFAFNIPGAYVNDELDPARVISAAHTEAAVHRESDDAERAAAADRARSQLTDVQQLFGAAPLRNVLRNAGSADR
;
A
#
# COMPACT_ATOMS: atom_id res chain seq x y z
N MET A 1 -20.88 -1.51 -11.53
CA MET A 1 -20.96 -0.86 -10.21
C MET A 1 -19.58 -0.36 -9.77
N LEU A 2 -18.62 -1.24 -9.48
CA LEU A 2 -17.27 -0.84 -9.04
C LEU A 2 -16.55 0.14 -10.00
N GLU A 3 -16.59 -0.09 -11.32
CA GLU A 3 -15.97 0.81 -12.33
C GLU A 3 -16.57 2.23 -12.30
N GLU A 4 -17.88 2.35 -12.08
CA GLU A 4 -18.59 3.62 -12.01
C GLU A 4 -18.23 4.38 -10.72
N LEU A 5 -18.02 3.66 -9.61
CA LEU A 5 -17.48 4.23 -8.37
C LEU A 5 -16.04 4.73 -8.59
N GLU A 6 -15.18 3.99 -9.29
CA GLU A 6 -13.79 4.41 -9.57
C GLU A 6 -13.72 5.67 -10.45
N GLU A 7 -14.58 5.80 -11.47
CA GLU A 7 -14.67 7.01 -12.29
C GLU A 7 -15.13 8.22 -11.46
N GLN A 8 -16.17 8.05 -10.63
CA GLN A 8 -16.66 9.11 -9.74
C GLN A 8 -15.60 9.54 -8.70
N LEU A 9 -14.87 8.58 -8.12
CA LEU A 9 -13.75 8.85 -7.20
C LEU A 9 -12.62 9.61 -7.90
N SER A 10 -12.32 9.25 -9.15
CA SER A 10 -11.34 9.95 -9.99
C SER A 10 -11.79 11.37 -10.36
N GLN A 11 -13.08 11.57 -10.60
CA GLN A 11 -13.68 12.89 -10.88
C GLN A 11 -13.68 13.79 -9.63
N LEU A 12 -14.03 13.28 -8.46
CA LEU A 12 -13.94 14.00 -7.19
C LEU A 12 -12.48 14.36 -6.86
N ARG A 13 -11.52 13.45 -7.08
CA ARG A 13 -10.08 13.72 -6.98
C ARG A 13 -9.63 14.82 -7.95
N ALA A 14 -10.24 14.93 -9.13
CA ALA A 14 -9.98 16.04 -10.07
C ALA A 14 -10.56 17.38 -9.59
N GLN A 15 -11.81 17.40 -9.12
CA GLN A 15 -12.44 18.61 -8.58
C GLN A 15 -11.68 19.16 -7.36
N LEU A 16 -11.16 18.28 -6.48
CA LEU A 16 -10.34 18.68 -5.34
C LEU A 16 -9.03 19.38 -5.75
N ARG A 17 -8.44 19.02 -6.90
CA ARG A 17 -7.25 19.71 -7.46
C ARG A 17 -7.61 21.13 -7.90
N GLU A 18 -8.73 21.33 -8.58
CA GLU A 18 -9.16 22.67 -9.01
C GLU A 18 -9.60 23.56 -7.84
N ALA A 19 -10.35 23.04 -6.86
CA ALA A 19 -10.67 23.76 -5.64
C ALA A 19 -9.41 24.25 -4.90
N ARG A 20 -8.36 23.42 -4.85
CA ARG A 20 -7.05 23.79 -4.26
C ARG A 20 -6.27 24.79 -5.13
N ARG A 21 -6.34 24.72 -6.46
CA ARG A 21 -5.78 25.74 -7.38
C ARG A 21 -6.43 27.11 -7.17
N ALA A 22 -7.76 27.14 -7.05
CA ALA A 22 -8.55 28.34 -6.73
C ALA A 22 -8.39 28.84 -5.29
N ARG A 23 -7.69 28.07 -4.42
CA ARG A 23 -7.56 28.28 -2.96
C ARG A 23 -8.90 28.26 -2.21
N ASP A 24 -9.96 27.70 -2.79
CA ASP A 24 -11.27 27.57 -2.14
C ASP A 24 -11.24 26.45 -1.08
N LYS A 25 -11.14 26.89 0.18
CA LYS A 25 -11.17 26.00 1.36
C LYS A 25 -12.55 25.39 1.60
N ALA A 26 -13.64 26.03 1.19
CA ALA A 26 -15.00 25.54 1.41
C ALA A 26 -15.35 24.43 0.40
N ALA A 27 -15.08 24.63 -0.88
CA ALA A 27 -15.17 23.57 -1.90
C ALA A 27 -14.25 22.40 -1.55
N ALA A 28 -12.98 22.66 -1.22
CA ALA A 28 -12.04 21.60 -0.83
C ALA A 28 -12.44 20.87 0.48
N SER A 29 -13.29 21.44 1.34
CA SER A 29 -13.85 20.71 2.49
C SER A 29 -15.04 19.84 2.10
N ARG A 30 -15.93 20.35 1.23
CA ARG A 30 -17.10 19.64 0.72
C ARG A 30 -16.72 18.38 -0.07
N ILE A 31 -15.79 18.53 -1.03
CA ILE A 31 -15.30 17.43 -1.88
C ILE A 31 -14.59 16.35 -1.04
N ARG A 32 -13.92 16.72 0.06
CA ARG A 32 -13.36 15.76 1.05
C ARG A 32 -14.42 15.09 1.93
N GLY A 33 -15.65 15.61 2.00
CA GLY A 33 -16.80 14.92 2.58
C GLY A 33 -17.43 13.94 1.60
N GLU A 34 -17.48 14.31 0.31
CA GLU A 34 -17.98 13.47 -0.78
C GLU A 34 -17.05 12.28 -1.06
N LEU A 35 -15.74 12.51 -1.15
CA LEU A 35 -14.73 11.44 -1.27
C LEU A 35 -14.88 10.38 -0.17
N ARG A 36 -14.94 10.77 1.11
CA ARG A 36 -15.06 9.81 2.22
C ARG A 36 -16.36 8.99 2.20
N ARG A 37 -17.45 9.53 1.63
CA ARG A 37 -18.68 8.76 1.43
C ARG A 37 -18.57 7.78 0.27
N MET A 38 -17.88 8.18 -0.81
CA MET A 38 -17.64 7.30 -1.96
C MET A 38 -16.61 6.20 -1.65
N GLU A 39 -15.60 6.51 -0.84
CA GLU A 39 -14.59 5.56 -0.36
C GLU A 39 -15.25 4.52 0.57
N ALA A 40 -16.14 4.94 1.49
CA ALA A 40 -16.92 4.01 2.32
C ALA A 40 -17.93 3.16 1.52
N ALA A 41 -18.63 3.74 0.55
CA ALA A 41 -19.55 3.01 -0.33
C ALA A 41 -18.82 2.04 -1.28
N TRP A 42 -17.53 2.26 -1.54
CA TRP A 42 -16.69 1.33 -2.29
C TRP A 42 -16.21 0.17 -1.43
N GLU A 43 -15.89 0.40 -0.15
CA GLU A 43 -15.63 -0.68 0.82
C GLU A 43 -16.90 -1.55 1.02
N GLU A 44 -18.07 -0.94 1.24
CA GLU A 44 -19.36 -1.65 1.34
C GLU A 44 -19.72 -2.45 0.07
N ALA A 45 -19.34 -1.95 -1.12
CA ALA A 45 -19.54 -2.67 -2.38
C ALA A 45 -18.55 -3.83 -2.58
N LEU A 46 -17.34 -3.77 -2.03
CA LEU A 46 -16.37 -4.87 -2.06
C LEU A 46 -16.76 -5.98 -1.09
N ASP A 47 -17.17 -5.64 0.13
CA ASP A 47 -17.70 -6.58 1.12
C ASP A 47 -18.92 -7.35 0.58
N ALA A 48 -19.77 -6.68 -0.22
CA ALA A 48 -20.94 -7.28 -0.85
C ALA A 48 -20.60 -8.25 -2.01
N GLU A 49 -19.57 -7.96 -2.81
CA GLU A 49 -19.10 -8.87 -3.86
C GLU A 49 -18.39 -10.09 -3.23
N GLU A 50 -17.57 -9.92 -2.18
CA GLU A 50 -16.95 -11.04 -1.44
C GLU A 50 -18.00 -11.96 -0.78
N ALA A 51 -19.07 -11.39 -0.24
CA ALA A 51 -20.20 -12.16 0.28
C ALA A 51 -20.95 -12.93 -0.84
N ALA A 52 -21.16 -12.32 -2.01
CA ALA A 52 -21.80 -12.97 -3.15
C ALA A 52 -20.93 -14.12 -3.73
N GLU A 53 -19.61 -13.92 -3.84
CA GLU A 53 -18.68 -14.99 -4.24
C GLU A 53 -18.70 -16.16 -3.25
N ALA A 54 -18.82 -15.91 -1.94
CA ALA A 54 -18.93 -16.96 -0.92
C ALA A 54 -20.25 -17.76 -1.02
N GLU A 55 -21.38 -17.11 -1.34
CA GLU A 55 -22.64 -17.82 -1.60
C GLU A 55 -22.57 -18.66 -2.89
N VAL A 56 -22.00 -18.13 -3.98
CA VAL A 56 -21.84 -18.86 -5.26
C VAL A 56 -20.87 -20.04 -5.12
N ALA A 57 -19.74 -19.86 -4.42
CA ALA A 57 -18.78 -20.94 -4.14
C ALA A 57 -19.40 -22.09 -3.31
N SER A 58 -20.48 -21.83 -2.59
CA SER A 58 -21.24 -22.84 -1.84
C SER A 58 -22.24 -23.63 -2.71
N GLY A 59 -22.52 -23.20 -3.94
CA GLY A 59 -23.59 -23.75 -4.79
C GLY A 59 -23.16 -24.66 -5.95
N GLU A 60 -22.04 -24.38 -6.62
CA GLU A 60 -21.83 -24.87 -8.01
C GLU A 60 -20.82 -26.03 -8.18
N GLN A 61 -21.26 -27.25 -7.84
CA GLN A 61 -20.62 -28.47 -8.35
C GLN A 61 -21.20 -28.94 -9.71
N ARG A 62 -21.15 -28.12 -10.78
CA ARG A 62 -21.31 -28.62 -12.16
C ARG A 62 -20.85 -27.68 -13.29
N ALA A 63 -19.82 -28.12 -14.03
CA ALA A 63 -19.47 -27.66 -15.39
C ALA A 63 -20.25 -28.49 -16.46
N PRO A 64 -20.13 -28.30 -17.81
CA PRO A 64 -19.08 -27.54 -18.52
C PRO A 64 -19.40 -26.83 -19.88
N SER A 65 -18.42 -26.04 -20.35
CA SER A 65 -17.95 -25.86 -21.76
C SER A 65 -18.87 -25.36 -22.89
N HIS A 66 -18.50 -24.26 -23.58
CA HIS A 66 -17.78 -24.33 -24.88
C HIS A 66 -17.29 -22.96 -25.42
N ALA A 67 -16.45 -22.98 -26.46
CA ALA A 67 -15.65 -21.86 -27.00
C ALA A 67 -16.17 -21.25 -28.31
N ALA A 68 -15.75 -20.02 -28.68
CA ALA A 68 -15.49 -19.55 -30.06
C ALA A 68 -14.95 -18.08 -30.11
N ALA A 69 -14.22 -17.70 -31.18
CA ALA A 69 -13.80 -16.33 -31.55
C ALA A 69 -13.18 -16.31 -32.98
N PRO A 70 -12.89 -15.14 -33.61
CA PRO A 70 -13.37 -13.77 -33.41
C PRO A 70 -14.34 -13.36 -34.58
N PRO A 71 -14.04 -12.62 -35.70
CA PRO A 71 -12.89 -11.80 -36.15
C PRO A 71 -13.18 -10.35 -36.66
N ALA A 72 -12.14 -9.49 -36.58
CA ALA A 72 -11.77 -8.36 -37.47
C ALA A 72 -12.67 -7.09 -37.64
N GLU A 73 -12.04 -5.92 -37.47
CA GLU A 73 -12.47 -4.60 -38.01
C GLU A 73 -11.23 -3.74 -38.40
N SER A 74 -11.41 -2.58 -39.07
CA SER A 74 -10.34 -1.95 -39.89
C SER A 74 -10.35 -0.40 -39.94
N THR A 75 -9.16 0.22 -39.78
CA THR A 75 -8.70 1.54 -40.35
C THR A 75 -9.50 2.84 -40.06
N ALA A 76 -8.93 4.04 -39.82
CA ALA A 76 -7.53 4.47 -39.56
C ALA A 76 -7.43 5.86 -38.81
N PRO A 77 -6.74 6.96 -39.24
CA PRO A 77 -6.02 7.90 -38.34
C PRO A 77 -6.68 9.33 -38.30
N PRO A 78 -6.06 10.48 -37.92
CA PRO A 78 -4.73 10.84 -37.32
C PRO A 78 -4.91 11.72 -36.02
N PRO A 79 -4.04 12.66 -35.55
CA PRO A 79 -2.71 13.11 -35.97
C PRO A 79 -1.62 13.23 -34.85
N ARG A 80 -0.47 13.80 -35.24
CA ARG A 80 0.80 13.88 -34.51
C ARG A 80 0.79 14.94 -33.38
N SER A 81 1.20 14.58 -32.16
CA SER A 81 1.68 15.52 -31.15
C SER A 81 3.21 15.56 -31.13
N THR A 82 3.82 16.67 -31.54
CA THR A 82 5.29 16.80 -31.61
C THR A 82 5.91 17.10 -30.26
N ALA A 83 6.67 16.14 -29.73
CA ALA A 83 7.80 16.25 -28.80
C ALA A 83 8.01 17.58 -28.03
N ARG A 84 8.18 17.47 -26.69
CA ARG A 84 9.50 17.57 -26.00
C ARG A 84 9.37 17.82 -24.48
N GLU A 85 9.05 16.79 -23.71
CA GLU A 85 9.57 16.70 -22.33
C GLU A 85 10.40 15.43 -22.12
N LYS A 86 11.68 15.58 -22.52
CA LYS A 86 12.88 14.92 -21.98
C LYS A 86 12.80 13.39 -21.82
N ARG A 87 13.25 12.71 -22.88
CA ARG A 87 13.76 11.32 -22.84
C ARG A 87 14.63 11.14 -21.59
N SER A 88 14.26 10.24 -20.68
CA SER A 88 15.04 9.91 -19.49
C SER A 88 15.17 8.40 -19.36
N ALA A 89 16.38 7.89 -19.66
CA ALA A 89 16.84 6.50 -19.57
C ALA A 89 15.96 5.40 -20.21
N GLN A 90 16.56 4.58 -21.07
CA GLN A 90 15.91 3.36 -21.55
C GLN A 90 15.82 2.32 -20.42
N GLY A 91 14.61 1.80 -20.17
CA GLY A 91 14.39 0.45 -19.63
C GLY A 91 14.91 0.16 -18.21
N SER A 92 14.44 0.90 -17.19
CA SER A 92 14.39 0.36 -15.82
C SER A 92 13.24 0.98 -15.02
N ILE A 93 12.66 0.21 -14.10
CA ILE A 93 11.52 0.68 -13.28
C ILE A 93 12.01 1.72 -12.25
N PRO A 94 11.36 2.89 -12.11
CA PRO A 94 11.79 3.90 -11.14
C PRO A 94 11.73 3.36 -9.71
N VAL A 95 12.74 3.65 -8.88
CA VAL A 95 12.86 3.15 -7.49
C VAL A 95 11.59 3.33 -6.66
N ARG A 96 10.85 4.44 -6.83
CA ARG A 96 9.56 4.64 -6.18
C ARG A 96 8.55 3.54 -6.53
N GLU A 97 8.48 3.17 -7.81
CA GLU A 97 7.57 2.15 -8.32
C GLU A 97 8.02 0.74 -7.90
N GLN A 98 9.33 0.47 -7.89
CA GLN A 98 9.88 -0.78 -7.33
C GLN A 98 9.47 -0.96 -5.84
N VAL A 99 9.55 0.11 -5.06
CA VAL A 99 9.13 0.13 -3.64
C VAL A 99 7.61 0.06 -3.48
N HIS A 100 6.84 0.70 -4.37
CA HIS A 100 5.39 0.64 -4.40
C HIS A 100 4.91 -0.80 -4.66
N GLN A 101 5.41 -1.45 -5.71
CA GLN A 101 5.09 -2.85 -6.06
C GLN A 101 5.40 -3.81 -4.91
N ALA A 102 6.56 -3.67 -4.25
CA ALA A 102 6.92 -4.49 -3.10
C ALA A 102 6.04 -4.20 -1.85
N LEU A 103 5.67 -2.94 -1.59
CA LEU A 103 4.75 -2.61 -0.48
C LEU A 103 3.31 -3.07 -0.74
N THR A 104 2.84 -2.98 -1.99
CA THR A 104 1.51 -3.46 -2.39
C THR A 104 1.40 -4.98 -2.26
N LEU A 105 2.45 -5.74 -2.65
CA LEU A 105 2.54 -7.18 -2.40
C LEU A 105 2.54 -7.51 -0.90
N LEU A 106 3.26 -6.71 -0.09
CA LEU A 106 3.34 -6.91 1.36
C LEU A 106 2.07 -6.51 2.13
N GLY A 107 1.20 -5.67 1.57
CA GLY A 107 -0.06 -5.20 2.18
C GLY A 107 0.06 -4.27 3.40
N ALA A 108 1.19 -4.29 4.12
CA ALA A 108 1.43 -3.53 5.36
C ALA A 108 2.83 -2.86 5.37
N PRO A 109 3.07 -1.85 6.24
CA PRO A 109 4.32 -1.10 6.27
C PRO A 109 5.56 -1.99 6.46
N ALA A 110 6.66 -1.65 5.77
CA ALA A 110 7.83 -2.52 5.70
C ALA A 110 9.17 -1.78 5.79
N ALA A 111 10.19 -2.50 6.24
CA ALA A 111 11.56 -2.00 6.31
C ALA A 111 12.28 -2.18 4.95
N PRO A 112 13.19 -1.26 4.55
CA PRO A 112 13.97 -1.34 3.30
C PRO A 112 14.60 -2.70 2.99
N LYS A 113 15.07 -3.45 4.00
CA LYS A 113 15.64 -4.80 3.80
C LYS A 113 14.60 -5.81 3.33
N LEU A 114 13.38 -5.78 3.88
CA LEU A 114 12.30 -6.67 3.44
C LEU A 114 11.81 -6.25 2.05
N ILE A 115 11.68 -4.94 1.81
CA ILE A 115 11.27 -4.37 0.52
C ILE A 115 12.24 -4.81 -0.60
N SER A 116 13.56 -4.72 -0.40
CA SER A 116 14.54 -5.26 -1.37
C SER A 116 14.40 -6.78 -1.53
N SER A 117 14.32 -7.56 -0.45
CA SER A 117 14.20 -9.03 -0.56
C SER A 117 12.89 -9.51 -1.22
N VAL A 118 11.79 -8.78 -1.07
CA VAL A 118 10.54 -9.05 -1.80
C VAL A 118 10.69 -8.70 -3.26
N TYR A 119 11.26 -7.53 -3.58
CA TYR A 119 11.43 -7.12 -4.96
C TYR A 119 12.37 -8.06 -5.73
N GLU A 120 13.50 -8.43 -5.12
CA GLU A 120 14.48 -9.39 -5.67
C GLU A 120 13.94 -10.83 -5.78
N ALA A 121 12.89 -11.19 -5.02
CA ALA A 121 12.28 -12.53 -5.07
C ALA A 121 11.22 -12.67 -6.17
N PHE A 122 10.52 -11.58 -6.51
CA PHE A 122 9.34 -11.60 -7.39
C PHE A 122 9.49 -10.80 -8.69
N PHE A 123 10.53 -9.96 -8.82
CA PHE A 123 10.71 -9.06 -9.97
C PHE A 123 12.14 -9.17 -10.54
N SER A 124 12.28 -8.99 -11.86
CA SER A 124 13.53 -9.27 -12.60
C SER A 124 14.65 -8.23 -12.46
N GLU A 125 14.41 -7.11 -11.77
CA GLU A 125 15.40 -6.03 -11.55
C GLU A 125 15.85 -6.02 -10.07
N PRO A 126 17.15 -5.86 -9.75
CA PRO A 126 17.60 -5.78 -8.36
C PRO A 126 17.34 -4.39 -7.74
N LEU A 127 16.60 -4.34 -6.62
CA LEU A 127 16.31 -3.10 -5.89
C LEU A 127 17.50 -2.67 -5.01
N VAL A 128 18.41 -1.90 -5.61
CA VAL A 128 19.63 -1.37 -4.98
C VAL A 128 19.31 -0.56 -3.70
N ALA A 129 19.44 -1.20 -2.54
CA ALA A 129 18.96 -0.68 -1.25
C ALA A 129 19.53 0.69 -0.83
N THR A 130 20.71 1.10 -1.33
CA THR A 130 21.26 2.44 -1.06
C THR A 130 20.36 3.56 -1.58
N LYS A 131 19.60 3.32 -2.66
CA LYS A 131 18.62 4.28 -3.22
C LYS A 131 17.42 4.52 -2.28
N LEU A 132 17.16 3.60 -1.34
CA LEU A 132 16.08 3.73 -0.35
C LEU A 132 16.42 4.71 0.79
N ALA A 133 17.70 4.98 1.02
CA ALA A 133 18.16 5.80 2.14
C ALA A 133 17.86 7.31 1.97
N SER A 134 17.67 7.79 0.73
CA SER A 134 17.23 9.16 0.44
C SER A 134 15.72 9.26 0.21
N LEU A 135 15.10 8.23 -0.38
CA LEU A 135 13.73 8.21 -0.93
C LEU A 135 12.70 8.97 -0.09
N ARG A 136 12.58 8.67 1.22
CA ARG A 136 11.61 9.35 2.11
C ARG A 136 11.77 10.88 2.12
N ARG A 137 13.00 11.40 2.03
CA ARG A 137 13.30 12.85 1.98
C ARG A 137 13.08 13.43 0.57
N ASP A 138 13.25 12.64 -0.48
CA ASP A 138 12.97 13.04 -1.86
C ASP A 138 11.45 13.17 -2.09
N GLU A 139 10.68 12.22 -1.57
CA GLU A 139 9.22 12.22 -1.59
C GLU A 139 8.64 13.33 -0.69
N GLU A 140 9.18 13.53 0.51
CA GLU A 140 8.83 14.65 1.41
C GLU A 140 9.08 16.02 0.72
N ARG A 141 10.22 16.19 0.04
CA ARG A 141 10.48 17.39 -0.78
C ARG A 141 9.52 17.52 -1.96
N SER A 142 9.23 16.41 -2.66
CA SER A 142 8.30 16.42 -3.80
C SER A 142 6.86 16.74 -3.39
N PHE A 143 6.42 16.32 -2.20
CA PHE A 143 5.10 16.65 -1.66
C PHE A 143 5.02 18.11 -1.20
N ASN A 144 6.03 18.62 -0.48
CA ASN A 144 6.06 20.04 -0.09
C ASN A 144 6.09 20.99 -1.31
N ALA A 145 6.73 20.59 -2.41
CA ALA A 145 6.82 21.40 -3.62
C ALA A 145 5.59 21.33 -4.53
N GLN A 146 4.81 20.24 -4.51
CA GLN A 146 3.77 19.98 -5.52
C GLN A 146 2.43 19.49 -4.95
N GLY A 147 2.31 19.30 -3.63
CA GLY A 147 1.13 18.76 -2.97
C GLY A 147 0.79 17.35 -3.49
N TYR A 148 -0.48 17.14 -3.86
CA TYR A 148 -1.01 15.87 -4.36
C TYR A 148 -0.89 15.77 -5.90
N ALA A 149 0.30 16.03 -6.44
CA ALA A 149 0.56 15.99 -7.88
C ALA A 149 0.88 14.58 -8.42
N ARG A 150 1.31 13.66 -7.55
CA ARG A 150 1.49 12.23 -7.86
C ARG A 150 0.26 11.44 -7.42
N PRO A 151 -0.05 10.29 -8.07
CA PRO A 151 -1.13 9.40 -7.62
C PRO A 151 -0.86 8.83 -6.21
N TYR A 152 0.41 8.57 -5.89
CA TYR A 152 0.87 8.14 -4.57
C TYR A 152 2.25 8.71 -4.26
N TYR A 153 2.61 8.70 -2.98
CA TYR A 153 3.93 9.02 -2.43
C TYR A 153 4.41 7.87 -1.54
N ILE A 154 5.72 7.64 -1.49
CA ILE A 154 6.31 6.73 -0.48
C ILE A 154 6.59 7.54 0.78
N CYS A 155 5.85 7.20 1.82
CA CYS A 155 5.70 7.98 3.05
C CYS A 155 6.24 7.21 4.26
N ALA A 156 6.19 7.83 5.44
CA ALA A 156 6.55 7.16 6.69
C ALA A 156 5.35 6.37 7.24
N ALA A 157 5.63 5.22 7.86
CA ALA A 157 4.74 4.76 8.92
C ALA A 157 4.94 5.64 10.18
N LEU A 158 3.91 5.81 11.01
CA LEU A 158 3.91 6.69 12.18
C LEU A 158 3.82 5.88 13.47
N THR A 159 4.49 6.31 14.54
CA THR A 159 4.35 5.69 15.86
C THR A 159 3.05 6.13 16.53
N TYR A 160 2.27 5.21 17.08
CA TYR A 160 0.95 5.49 17.69
C TYR A 160 0.97 6.52 18.82
N ASP A 161 2.11 6.61 19.53
CA ASP A 161 2.31 7.34 20.79
C ASP A 161 2.63 8.83 20.58
N ARG A 162 3.41 9.15 19.54
CA ARG A 162 4.01 10.47 19.29
C ARG A 162 3.75 10.98 17.87
N LEU A 163 3.19 10.13 17.00
CA LEU A 163 2.92 10.40 15.59
C LEU A 163 4.18 10.84 14.81
N THR A 164 5.35 10.44 15.31
CA THR A 164 6.66 10.62 14.68
C THR A 164 6.95 9.47 13.71
N PRO A 165 7.87 9.62 12.74
CA PRO A 165 8.23 8.54 11.82
C PRO A 165 8.72 7.28 12.56
N ALA A 166 8.03 6.17 12.36
CA ALA A 166 8.47 4.86 12.83
C ALA A 166 9.82 4.51 12.18
N ARG A 167 10.74 3.95 12.97
CA ARG A 167 12.17 3.91 12.62
C ARG A 167 12.45 3.00 11.42
N GLY A 168 12.50 3.61 10.23
CA GLY A 168 12.86 2.93 8.99
C GLY A 168 11.74 2.08 8.38
N LEU A 169 10.47 2.33 8.73
CA LEU A 169 9.33 1.73 8.07
C LEU A 169 8.77 2.68 7.00
N LEU A 170 8.54 2.15 5.80
CA LEU A 170 7.96 2.84 4.65
C LEU A 170 6.53 2.34 4.42
N ALA A 171 5.66 3.21 3.92
CA ALA A 171 4.28 2.93 3.58
C ALA A 171 3.83 3.72 2.34
N VAL A 172 2.72 3.32 1.70
CA VAL A 172 2.18 4.02 0.52
C VAL A 172 1.11 5.04 0.96
N SER A 173 1.19 6.28 0.48
CA SER A 173 0.32 7.39 0.93
C SER A 173 -1.18 7.19 0.68
N VAL A 174 -1.56 6.24 -0.17
CA VAL A 174 -2.97 5.92 -0.49
C VAL A 174 -3.62 4.99 0.54
N TRP A 175 -2.83 4.34 1.41
CA TRP A 175 -3.38 3.54 2.49
C TRP A 175 -4.04 4.43 3.56
N PRO A 176 -5.14 3.95 4.20
CA PRO A 176 -5.71 4.55 5.40
C PRO A 176 -4.64 4.86 6.45
N LEU A 177 -4.87 5.90 7.25
CA LEU A 177 -3.86 6.40 8.19
C LEU A 177 -3.59 5.37 9.30
N GLU A 178 -4.60 4.59 9.65
CA GLU A 178 -4.61 3.40 10.51
C GLU A 178 -3.56 2.37 10.06
N ARG A 179 -3.64 1.93 8.79
CA ARG A 179 -2.71 0.99 8.16
C ARG A 179 -1.28 1.58 8.02
N ARG A 180 -1.11 2.88 8.30
CA ARG A 180 0.19 3.57 8.35
C ARG A 180 0.64 3.91 9.77
N VAL A 181 -0.20 3.73 10.79
CA VAL A 181 0.23 3.75 12.19
C VAL A 181 0.82 2.39 12.56
N ILE A 182 1.80 2.43 13.46
CA ILE A 182 2.41 1.28 14.14
C ILE A 182 2.12 1.42 15.64
N GLY A 183 1.21 0.59 16.14
CA GLY A 183 0.91 0.36 17.54
C GLY A 183 1.82 -0.68 18.20
N PRO A 184 1.51 -1.13 19.43
CA PRO A 184 2.26 -2.19 20.12
C PRO A 184 2.15 -3.56 19.47
N LEU A 185 1.00 -3.90 18.88
CA LEU A 185 0.73 -5.21 18.25
C LEU A 185 1.05 -5.22 16.75
N SER A 186 1.03 -4.06 16.08
CA SER A 186 1.24 -3.95 14.63
C SER A 186 2.52 -4.63 14.12
N PRO A 187 3.67 -4.63 14.82
CA PRO A 187 4.84 -5.39 14.38
C PRO A 187 4.62 -6.90 14.21
N ARG A 188 3.60 -7.49 14.87
CA ARG A 188 3.19 -8.88 14.65
C ARG A 188 2.07 -8.98 13.61
N VAL A 189 1.08 -8.09 13.64
CA VAL A 189 -0.01 -8.07 12.64
C VAL A 189 0.56 -7.83 11.23
N ASP A 190 1.35 -6.78 11.05
CA ASP A 190 2.03 -6.45 9.80
C ASP A 190 2.93 -7.62 9.32
N PHE A 191 3.62 -8.31 10.23
CA PHE A 191 4.42 -9.51 9.90
C PHE A 191 3.57 -10.67 9.36
N LEU A 192 2.38 -10.89 9.92
CA LEU A 192 1.44 -11.90 9.45
C LEU A 192 0.83 -11.48 8.10
N THR A 193 0.51 -10.20 7.90
CA THR A 193 0.10 -9.64 6.60
C THR A 193 1.19 -9.83 5.53
N HIS A 194 2.46 -9.56 5.88
CA HIS A 194 3.60 -9.80 5.00
C HIS A 194 3.69 -11.28 4.57
N ALA A 195 3.47 -12.21 5.51
CA ALA A 195 3.47 -13.64 5.23
C ALA A 195 2.36 -14.06 4.26
N VAL A 196 1.13 -13.56 4.47
CA VAL A 196 -0.03 -13.81 3.60
C VAL A 196 0.24 -13.30 2.18
N GLY A 197 0.61 -12.02 2.00
CA GLY A 197 0.84 -11.46 0.66
C GLY A 197 1.97 -12.13 -0.13
N ILE A 198 3.00 -12.64 0.55
CA ILE A 198 4.08 -13.43 -0.06
C ILE A 198 3.57 -14.83 -0.47
N ALA A 199 2.79 -15.49 0.39
CA ALA A 199 2.22 -16.81 0.13
C ALA A 199 1.18 -16.77 -1.02
N GLU A 200 0.28 -15.79 -1.01
CA GLU A 200 -0.67 -15.55 -2.10
C GLU A 200 0.06 -15.30 -3.43
N GLN A 201 1.14 -14.52 -3.44
CA GLN A 201 1.86 -14.24 -4.68
C GLN A 201 2.51 -15.50 -5.25
N ILE A 202 3.03 -16.38 -4.38
CA ILE A 202 3.53 -17.71 -4.75
C ILE A 202 2.41 -18.58 -5.33
N GLN A 203 1.19 -18.54 -4.76
CA GLN A 203 0.02 -19.21 -5.33
C GLN A 203 -0.37 -18.62 -6.70
N ARG A 204 -0.59 -17.31 -6.79
CA ARG A 204 -0.97 -16.61 -8.04
C ARG A 204 0.00 -16.93 -9.18
N MET A 205 1.30 -16.87 -8.93
CA MET A 205 2.32 -17.24 -9.91
C MET A 205 2.23 -18.72 -10.33
N THR A 206 2.12 -19.63 -9.36
CA THR A 206 2.02 -21.08 -9.61
C THR A 206 0.76 -21.42 -10.45
N THR A 207 -0.40 -20.87 -10.08
CA THR A 207 -1.67 -21.01 -10.81
C THR A 207 -1.58 -20.43 -12.22
N ALA A 208 -0.87 -19.32 -12.41
CA ALA A 208 -0.60 -18.71 -13.71
C ALA A 208 0.47 -19.47 -14.53
N GLY A 209 0.97 -20.63 -14.07
CA GLY A 209 1.98 -21.43 -14.77
C GLY A 209 3.41 -20.86 -14.72
N HIS A 210 3.66 -19.85 -13.88
CA HIS A 210 4.96 -19.20 -13.72
C HIS A 210 5.61 -19.69 -12.42
N PRO A 211 6.62 -20.58 -12.45
CA PRO A 211 7.21 -21.13 -11.22
C PRO A 211 7.85 -20.02 -10.36
N PRO A 212 7.50 -19.89 -9.07
CA PRO A 212 8.12 -18.93 -8.16
C PRO A 212 9.61 -19.22 -7.96
N SER A 213 10.40 -18.17 -7.71
CA SER A 213 11.84 -18.29 -7.52
C SER A 213 12.22 -18.99 -6.20
N GLU A 214 13.42 -19.60 -6.16
CA GLU A 214 14.02 -20.09 -4.91
C GLU A 214 14.12 -19.01 -3.84
N ALA A 215 14.31 -17.74 -4.23
CA ALA A 215 14.32 -16.61 -3.31
C ALA A 215 12.93 -16.34 -2.70
N ALA A 216 11.85 -16.49 -3.47
CA ALA A 216 10.48 -16.40 -2.98
C ALA A 216 10.17 -17.54 -1.99
N TRP A 217 10.53 -18.79 -2.33
CA TRP A 217 10.37 -19.93 -1.43
C TRP A 217 11.20 -19.82 -0.15
N GLN A 218 12.45 -19.36 -0.23
CA GLN A 218 13.29 -19.12 0.94
C GLN A 218 12.75 -17.98 1.81
N LEU A 219 12.16 -16.94 1.20
CA LEU A 219 11.51 -15.85 1.91
C LEU A 219 10.26 -16.35 2.65
N LEU A 220 9.37 -17.08 1.97
CA LEU A 220 8.18 -17.70 2.58
C LEU A 220 8.56 -18.62 3.75
N ARG A 221 9.59 -19.47 3.59
CA ARG A 221 10.06 -20.39 4.64
C ARG A 221 10.49 -19.64 5.91
N ARG A 222 11.10 -18.45 5.77
CA ARG A 222 11.51 -17.61 6.90
C ARG A 222 10.32 -17.00 7.65
N PHE A 223 9.19 -16.73 6.97
CA PHE A 223 7.94 -16.38 7.64
C PHE A 223 7.32 -17.61 8.32
N ALA A 224 7.17 -18.73 7.60
CA ALA A 224 6.54 -19.95 8.11
C ALA A 224 7.20 -20.51 9.39
N PHE A 225 8.53 -20.48 9.51
CA PHE A 225 9.24 -20.88 10.75
C PHE A 225 8.86 -20.06 12.00
N ASN A 226 8.21 -18.90 11.83
CA ASN A 226 7.81 -18.00 12.90
C ASN A 226 6.27 -17.86 12.98
N ILE A 227 5.50 -18.80 12.45
CA ILE A 227 4.02 -18.83 12.48
C ILE A 227 3.57 -20.25 12.90
N PRO A 228 2.93 -20.43 14.08
CA PRO A 228 2.48 -21.74 14.54
C PRO A 228 1.52 -22.41 13.54
N GLY A 229 1.75 -23.68 13.21
CA GLY A 229 0.92 -24.44 12.26
C GLY A 229 1.24 -24.20 10.78
N ALA A 230 2.04 -23.19 10.42
CA ALA A 230 2.40 -22.89 9.03
C ALA A 230 3.39 -23.90 8.39
N TYR A 231 3.95 -24.82 9.19
CA TYR A 231 4.98 -25.77 8.79
C TYR A 231 4.77 -27.12 9.48
N VAL A 232 4.69 -28.20 8.70
CA VAL A 232 4.37 -29.57 9.17
C VAL A 232 5.19 -30.57 8.35
N ASN A 233 5.84 -31.54 9.00
CA ASN A 233 6.63 -32.61 8.34
C ASN A 233 7.64 -32.11 7.30
N ASP A 234 8.29 -30.97 7.59
CA ASP A 234 9.19 -30.20 6.70
C ASP A 234 8.59 -29.69 5.36
N GLU A 235 7.28 -29.88 5.15
CA GLU A 235 6.55 -29.41 3.97
C GLU A 235 6.07 -27.96 4.11
N LEU A 236 6.46 -27.13 3.15
CA LEU A 236 6.08 -25.72 3.04
C LEU A 236 4.98 -25.53 1.98
N ASP A 237 3.73 -25.47 2.44
CA ASP A 237 2.56 -25.16 1.61
C ASP A 237 2.12 -23.69 1.82
N PRO A 238 2.03 -22.86 0.76
CA PRO A 238 1.50 -21.50 0.86
C PRO A 238 0.08 -21.41 1.45
N ALA A 239 -0.82 -22.35 1.15
CA ALA A 239 -2.19 -22.32 1.69
C ALA A 239 -2.19 -22.52 3.21
N ARG A 240 -1.38 -23.46 3.71
CA ARG A 240 -1.09 -23.65 5.14
C ARG A 240 -0.50 -22.43 5.81
N VAL A 241 0.42 -21.71 5.15
CA VAL A 241 0.97 -20.44 5.68
C VAL A 241 -0.11 -19.37 5.80
N ILE A 242 -0.96 -19.20 4.77
CA ILE A 242 -2.08 -18.24 4.76
C ILE A 242 -3.06 -18.55 5.90
N SER A 243 -3.55 -19.79 5.98
CA SER A 243 -4.50 -20.23 7.01
C SER A 243 -3.96 -20.06 8.43
N ALA A 244 -2.70 -20.45 8.68
CA ALA A 244 -2.04 -20.26 9.97
C ALA A 244 -1.86 -18.78 10.33
N ALA A 245 -1.45 -17.95 9.35
CA ALA A 245 -1.25 -16.52 9.56
C ALA A 245 -2.56 -15.78 9.87
N HIS A 246 -3.67 -16.11 9.20
CA HIS A 246 -4.98 -15.55 9.53
C HIS A 246 -5.49 -16.01 10.90
N THR A 247 -5.29 -17.29 11.23
CA THR A 247 -5.67 -17.87 12.53
C THR A 247 -4.97 -17.14 13.69
N GLU A 248 -3.66 -16.87 13.56
CA GLU A 248 -2.95 -16.10 14.57
C GLU A 248 -3.32 -14.60 14.54
N ALA A 249 -3.48 -14.00 13.36
CA ALA A 249 -3.83 -12.59 13.25
C ALA A 249 -5.18 -12.27 13.93
N ALA A 250 -6.14 -13.19 13.90
CA ALA A 250 -7.41 -13.06 14.61
C ALA A 250 -7.27 -12.85 16.14
N VAL A 251 -6.19 -13.33 16.76
CA VAL A 251 -5.90 -13.14 18.19
C VAL A 251 -5.47 -11.71 18.54
N HIS A 252 -5.06 -10.91 17.54
CA HIS A 252 -4.48 -9.58 17.76
C HIS A 252 -5.20 -8.45 16.99
N ARG A 253 -5.92 -8.77 15.92
CA ARG A 253 -6.54 -7.84 14.98
C ARG A 253 -7.34 -6.73 15.65
N GLU A 254 -8.40 -7.08 16.40
CA GLU A 254 -9.31 -6.11 17.04
C GLU A 254 -8.55 -5.09 17.93
N SER A 255 -7.58 -5.56 18.72
CA SER A 255 -6.80 -4.70 19.61
C SER A 255 -5.76 -3.84 18.88
N ASP A 256 -5.20 -4.32 17.76
CA ASP A 256 -4.28 -3.54 16.93
C ASP A 256 -5.04 -2.47 16.13
N ASP A 257 -6.16 -2.85 15.50
CA ASP A 257 -7.02 -1.96 14.72
C ASP A 257 -7.61 -0.84 15.60
N ALA A 258 -8.02 -1.15 16.84
CA ALA A 258 -8.51 -0.15 17.79
C ALA A 258 -7.45 0.91 18.18
N GLU A 259 -6.21 0.50 18.47
CA GLU A 259 -5.12 1.46 18.76
C GLU A 259 -4.72 2.24 17.50
N ARG A 260 -4.68 1.60 16.33
CA ARG A 260 -4.38 2.24 15.04
C ARG A 260 -5.44 3.28 14.67
N ALA A 261 -6.73 2.98 14.87
CA ALA A 261 -7.84 3.93 14.71
C ALA A 261 -7.73 5.11 15.68
N ALA A 262 -7.59 4.85 16.98
CA ALA A 262 -7.45 5.89 17.99
C ALA A 262 -6.23 6.80 17.73
N ALA A 263 -5.12 6.25 17.23
CA ALA A 263 -3.93 7.00 16.84
C ALA A 263 -4.10 7.75 15.50
N ALA A 264 -4.80 7.18 14.53
CA ALA A 264 -5.12 7.85 13.27
C ALA A 264 -6.01 9.08 13.50
N ASP A 265 -6.98 9.02 14.42
CA ASP A 265 -7.81 10.18 14.77
C ASP A 265 -7.05 11.25 15.56
N ARG A 266 -6.10 10.86 16.44
CA ARG A 266 -5.12 11.80 17.00
C ARG A 266 -4.32 12.49 15.89
N ALA A 267 -3.90 11.76 14.86
CA ALA A 267 -3.17 12.33 13.72
C ALA A 267 -4.03 13.22 12.81
N ARG A 268 -5.29 12.84 12.50
CA ARG A 268 -6.23 13.66 11.72
C ARG A 268 -6.53 14.99 12.41
N SER A 269 -6.63 15.01 13.73
CA SER A 269 -6.97 16.19 14.52
C SER A 269 -5.77 17.10 14.85
N GLN A 270 -4.54 16.56 14.93
CA GLN A 270 -3.36 17.30 15.40
C GLN A 270 -2.32 17.60 14.31
N LEU A 271 -2.30 16.87 13.19
CA LEU A 271 -1.26 16.96 12.17
C LEU A 271 -1.75 17.56 10.85
N THR A 272 -0.90 18.36 10.20
CA THR A 272 -1.10 18.82 8.81
C THR A 272 -0.96 17.68 7.80
N ASP A 273 -1.50 17.84 6.58
CA ASP A 273 -1.34 16.89 5.46
C ASP A 273 0.11 16.35 5.30
N VAL A 274 1.11 17.23 5.42
CA VAL A 274 2.54 16.86 5.32
C VAL A 274 2.96 15.95 6.47
N GLN A 275 2.56 16.27 7.70
CA GLN A 275 2.88 15.50 8.90
C GLN A 275 2.11 14.18 8.98
N GLN A 276 0.89 14.10 8.42
CA GLN A 276 0.14 12.84 8.30
C GLN A 276 0.77 11.84 7.31
N LEU A 277 1.72 12.29 6.47
CA LEU A 277 2.51 11.44 5.56
C LEU A 277 3.96 11.23 6.03
N PHE A 278 4.62 12.29 6.52
CA PHE A 278 6.06 12.29 6.81
C PHE A 278 6.39 12.43 8.30
N GLY A 279 5.36 12.43 9.16
CA GLY A 279 5.42 12.44 10.61
C GLY A 279 5.61 13.81 11.25
N ALA A 280 5.30 13.89 12.54
CA ALA A 280 5.69 15.04 13.38
C ALA A 280 7.21 15.11 13.55
N ALA A 281 7.75 16.32 13.69
CA ALA A 281 9.15 16.51 14.03
C ALA A 281 9.41 16.02 15.48
N PRO A 282 10.42 15.16 15.73
CA PRO A 282 10.75 14.74 17.08
C PRO A 282 11.06 15.92 18.00
N LEU A 283 10.60 15.87 19.26
CA LEU A 283 10.63 16.96 20.27
C LEU A 283 12.04 17.46 20.71
N ARG A 284 13.11 17.11 19.98
CA ARG A 284 14.50 17.46 20.30
C ARG A 284 14.86 18.94 20.16
N ASN A 285 14.00 19.77 19.56
CA ASN A 285 14.33 21.17 19.25
C ASN A 285 13.85 22.19 20.30
N VAL A 286 12.84 21.88 21.12
CA VAL A 286 12.31 22.84 22.12
C VAL A 286 13.37 23.20 23.16
N LEU A 287 14.14 22.21 23.64
CA LEU A 287 15.19 22.38 24.65
C LEU A 287 16.50 22.98 24.12
N ARG A 288 16.66 23.20 22.81
CA ARG A 288 17.86 23.85 22.25
C ARG A 288 17.69 25.36 22.10
N ASN A 289 16.54 25.82 21.63
CA ASN A 289 16.29 27.25 21.46
C ASN A 289 16.14 27.99 22.80
N ALA A 290 15.76 27.29 23.87
CA ALA A 290 15.76 27.84 25.23
C ALA A 290 17.17 28.07 25.81
N GLY A 291 18.21 27.44 25.23
CA GLY A 291 19.60 27.56 25.69
C GLY A 291 20.46 28.56 24.91
N SER A 292 19.86 29.33 24.01
CA SER A 292 20.56 30.28 23.12
C SER A 292 19.97 31.70 23.14
N ALA A 293 19.26 32.05 24.22
CA ALA A 293 18.62 33.36 24.42
C ALA A 293 19.28 34.18 25.56
N ASP A 294 20.43 33.74 26.07
CA ASP A 294 21.11 34.30 27.24
C ASP A 294 22.65 34.22 27.08
N ARG A 295 23.18 34.95 26.07
CA ARG A 295 24.60 35.31 25.85
C ARG A 295 24.70 36.56 24.97
#